data_AF-A0A544YCV8-F1
#
_entry.id   AF-A0A544YCV8-F1
#
_cell.length_a   1.000
_cell.length_b   1.000
_cell.length_c   1.000
_cell.angle_alpha   90.00
_cell.angle_beta   90.00
_cell.angle_gamma   90.00
#
_symmetry.space_group_name_H-M   'P 1'
#
loop_
_entity.id
_entity.type
_entity.pdbx_description
1 polymer ?
#
loop_
_entity_poly.entity_id
_entity_poly.type
_entity_poly.pdbx_seq_one_letter_code
_entity_poly.pdbx_strand_id
1 'polypeptide(L)'
;MGYKTFANGELFTTSDLDALLMSQVIIRCTSTTRPPQPAEGWHIYETDTQRLKIYQGGQWVDDIGAGQDLVAVKSSDQSFSSTSDSGISDLSVPVAANSQYVLECFLGATCANSGSFLDFDFVIPSNANVYLVTNHSASDEGPVNKAARQTGAIAMSAWVQSSGSVVQIRGFLQVGANSGNFSVNVRTNTSGQTITIKALSAIRLRKVI
;
A
#
# COMPACT_ATOMS: atom_id res chain seq x y z
N MET A 1 12.96 -26.35 12.48
CA MET A 1 11.71 -26.63 13.21
C MET A 1 11.76 -25.85 14.51
N GLY A 2 10.81 -24.95 14.75
CA GLY A 2 10.81 -24.07 15.93
C GLY A 2 10.22 -24.70 17.19
N TYR A 3 10.18 -26.03 17.30
CA TYR A 3 9.76 -26.71 18.54
C TYR A 3 10.43 -28.09 18.64
N LYS A 4 10.69 -28.52 19.87
CA LYS A 4 11.15 -29.86 20.23
C LYS A 4 10.22 -30.41 21.30
N THR A 5 9.75 -31.64 21.12
CA THR A 5 9.03 -32.36 22.16
C THR A 5 10.05 -33.16 22.96
N PHE A 6 10.21 -32.81 24.23
CA PHE A 6 11.14 -33.50 25.13
C PHE A 6 10.50 -34.79 25.65
N ALA A 7 11.26 -35.89 25.61
CA ALA A 7 10.88 -37.10 26.33
C ALA A 7 11.00 -36.88 27.85
N ASN A 8 10.25 -37.65 28.64
CA ASN A 8 10.35 -37.56 30.09
C ASN A 8 11.79 -37.91 30.55
N GLY A 9 12.44 -36.99 31.26
CA GLY A 9 13.84 -37.11 31.68
C GLY A 9 14.89 -36.65 30.66
N GLU A 10 14.48 -36.19 29.48
CA GLU A 10 15.41 -35.58 28.52
C GLU A 10 15.89 -34.21 29.00
N LEU A 11 17.20 -33.99 29.00
CA LEU A 11 17.81 -32.73 29.43
C LEU A 11 17.83 -31.72 28.29
N PHE A 12 17.54 -30.47 28.63
CA PHE A 12 17.71 -29.34 27.72
C PHE A 12 19.20 -29.07 27.51
N THR A 13 19.68 -29.24 26.28
CA THR A 13 21.09 -29.05 25.96
C THR A 13 21.39 -27.62 25.50
N THR A 14 22.66 -27.22 25.51
CA THR A 14 23.10 -25.95 24.87
C THR A 14 22.80 -25.93 23.38
N SER A 15 22.91 -27.09 22.72
CA SER A 15 22.48 -27.25 21.32
C SER A 15 20.98 -26.96 21.13
N ASP A 16 20.13 -27.41 22.06
CA ASP A 16 18.69 -27.13 22.00
C ASP A 16 18.40 -25.64 22.25
N LEU A 17 19.14 -25.00 23.16
CA LEU A 17 19.05 -23.55 23.41
C LEU A 17 19.34 -22.74 22.14
N ASP A 18 20.47 -23.02 21.48
CA ASP A 18 20.89 -22.28 20.29
C ASP A 18 19.93 -22.51 19.12
N ALA A 19 19.42 -23.74 18.96
CA ALA A 19 18.52 -24.07 17.86
C ALA A 19 17.08 -23.58 18.07
N LEU A 20 16.54 -23.71 19.29
CA LEU A 20 15.12 -23.49 19.56
C LEU A 20 14.84 -22.06 20.02
N LEU A 21 15.69 -21.48 20.88
CA LEU A 21 15.44 -20.14 21.41
C LEU A 21 15.64 -19.08 20.32
N MET A 22 16.70 -19.20 19.51
CA MET A 22 16.96 -18.25 18.43
C MET A 22 15.89 -18.27 17.33
N SER A 23 15.20 -19.40 17.14
CA SER A 23 14.12 -19.52 16.14
C SER A 23 12.75 -19.05 16.63
N GLN A 24 12.58 -18.76 17.92
CA GLN A 24 11.31 -18.32 18.53
C GLN A 24 11.30 -16.85 18.98
N VAL A 25 12.45 -16.19 19.02
CA VAL A 25 12.58 -14.81 19.51
C VAL A 25 12.41 -13.81 18.37
N ILE A 26 11.57 -12.78 18.60
CA ILE A 26 11.57 -11.56 17.78
C ILE A 26 12.67 -10.63 18.30
N ILE A 27 13.70 -10.43 17.50
CA ILE A 27 14.84 -9.57 17.85
C ILE A 27 14.44 -8.09 17.63
N ARG A 28 14.62 -7.21 18.63
CA ARG A 28 14.44 -5.76 18.43
C ARG A 28 15.72 -5.12 17.89
N CYS A 29 15.60 -4.35 16.81
CA CYS A 29 16.70 -3.59 16.23
C CYS A 29 16.18 -2.31 15.54
N THR A 30 17.07 -1.51 14.96
CA THR A 30 16.74 -0.47 13.98
C THR A 30 17.00 -0.99 12.56
N SER A 31 16.51 -0.29 11.53
CA SER A 31 16.76 -0.64 10.12
C SER A 31 18.25 -0.72 9.73
N THR A 32 19.13 -0.11 10.51
CA THR A 32 20.61 -0.12 10.33
C THR A 32 21.36 -1.08 11.24
N THR A 33 20.70 -1.70 12.22
CA THR A 33 21.31 -2.59 13.23
C THR A 33 20.76 -4.02 13.15
N ARG A 34 20.29 -4.42 11.97
CA ARG A 34 19.80 -5.78 11.71
C ARG A 34 20.91 -6.82 11.97
N PRO A 35 20.58 -8.05 12.41
CA PRO A 35 21.56 -9.12 12.54
C PRO A 35 22.35 -9.32 11.24
N PRO A 36 23.70 -9.42 11.29
CA PRO A 36 24.55 -9.48 10.10
C PRO A 36 24.59 -10.88 9.46
N GLN A 37 24.18 -11.93 10.17
CA GLN A 37 24.15 -13.32 9.71
C GLN A 37 22.79 -13.97 10.03
N PRO A 38 21.69 -13.47 9.48
CA PRO A 38 20.37 -14.05 9.73
C PRO A 38 20.22 -15.38 9.00
N ALA A 39 19.53 -16.33 9.62
CA ALA A 39 19.04 -17.52 8.95
C ALA A 39 17.62 -17.30 8.43
N GLU A 40 17.24 -18.07 7.41
CA GLU A 40 15.89 -18.04 6.84
C GLU A 40 14.83 -18.26 7.93
N GLY A 41 13.80 -17.43 7.95
CA GLY A 41 12.70 -17.48 8.91
C GLY A 41 12.92 -16.74 10.23
N TRP A 42 14.07 -16.08 10.42
CA TRP A 42 14.28 -15.20 11.58
C TRP A 42 13.32 -14.02 11.55
N HIS A 43 12.82 -13.60 12.71
CA HIS A 43 11.94 -12.44 12.86
C HIS A 43 12.64 -11.30 13.61
N ILE A 44 12.48 -10.07 13.11
CA ILE A 44 12.92 -8.85 13.79
C ILE A 44 11.76 -7.86 13.90
N TYR A 45 11.82 -6.99 14.91
CA TYR A 45 11.01 -5.77 14.98
C TYR A 45 11.93 -4.55 14.87
N GLU A 46 11.75 -3.77 13.81
CA GLU A 46 12.43 -2.50 13.58
C GLU A 46 11.76 -1.37 14.36
N THR A 47 12.45 -0.80 15.34
CA THR A 47 11.85 0.21 16.23
C THR A 47 11.73 1.59 15.59
N ASP A 48 12.58 1.91 14.61
CA ASP A 48 12.58 3.18 13.87
C ASP A 48 11.50 3.23 12.79
N THR A 49 11.26 2.10 12.10
CA THR A 49 10.21 1.99 11.06
C THR A 49 8.90 1.43 11.60
N GLN A 50 8.90 0.88 12.83
CA GLN A 50 7.78 0.20 13.48
C GLN A 50 7.28 -1.02 12.70
N ARG A 51 8.19 -1.81 12.11
CA ARG A 51 7.85 -2.93 11.24
C ARG A 51 8.35 -4.27 11.80
N LEU A 52 7.49 -5.29 11.71
CA LEU A 52 7.90 -6.67 11.86
C LEU A 52 8.47 -7.16 10.51
N LYS A 53 9.64 -7.79 10.52
CA LYS A 53 10.28 -8.35 9.32
C LYS A 53 10.60 -9.82 9.53
N ILE A 54 10.60 -10.58 8.44
CA ILE A 54 11.11 -11.94 8.36
C ILE A 54 12.29 -11.99 7.39
N TYR A 55 13.33 -12.75 7.69
CA TYR A 55 14.42 -12.98 6.74
C TYR A 55 14.01 -14.08 5.77
N GLN A 56 13.81 -13.70 4.50
CA GLN A 56 13.40 -14.63 3.45
C GLN A 56 14.16 -14.36 2.13
N GLY A 57 14.64 -15.40 1.47
CA GLY A 57 15.30 -15.29 0.16
C GLY A 57 16.55 -14.41 0.19
N GLY A 58 17.26 -14.38 1.33
CA GLY A 58 18.46 -13.57 1.50
C GLY A 58 18.23 -12.09 1.85
N GLN A 59 16.98 -11.67 2.09
CA GLN A 59 16.62 -10.29 2.40
C GLN A 59 15.64 -10.20 3.57
N TRP A 60 15.64 -9.07 4.28
CA TRP A 60 14.62 -8.75 5.28
C TRP A 60 13.38 -8.20 4.59
N VAL A 61 12.32 -9.00 4.54
CA VAL A 61 11.02 -8.61 3.99
C VAL A 61 10.08 -8.27 5.13
N ASP A 62 9.14 -7.35 4.91
CA ASP A 62 8.09 -7.07 5.90
C ASP A 62 7.31 -8.38 6.14
N ASP A 63 7.15 -8.77 7.41
CA ASP A 63 6.35 -9.93 7.82
C ASP A 63 4.88 -9.54 7.82
N ILE A 64 4.40 -9.23 6.62
CA ILE A 64 3.02 -8.86 6.36
C ILE A 64 2.27 -10.18 6.16
N GLY A 65 1.89 -10.81 7.27
CA GLY A 65 0.99 -11.95 7.23
C GLY A 65 -0.26 -11.64 6.40
N ALA A 66 -0.90 -12.68 5.84
CA ALA A 66 -2.20 -12.51 5.19
C ALA A 66 -3.17 -11.78 6.14
N GLY A 67 -3.82 -10.72 5.65
CA GLY A 67 -4.76 -9.91 6.42
C GLY A 67 -4.23 -8.60 7.03
N GLN A 68 -2.93 -8.28 6.92
CA GLN A 68 -2.45 -6.94 7.28
C GLN A 68 -2.74 -5.89 6.18
N ASP A 69 -3.04 -4.68 6.63
CA ASP A 69 -3.37 -3.54 5.79
C ASP A 69 -2.12 -2.70 5.52
N LEU A 70 -1.76 -2.55 4.25
CA LEU A 70 -0.83 -1.54 3.78
C LEU A 70 -1.58 -0.22 3.67
N VAL A 71 -1.15 0.80 4.40
CA VAL A 71 -1.83 2.09 4.42
C VAL A 71 -0.86 3.21 4.09
N ALA A 72 -1.27 4.10 3.20
CA ALA A 72 -0.61 5.37 2.94
C ALA A 72 -1.63 6.49 3.16
N VAL A 73 -1.24 7.54 3.89
CA VAL A 73 -2.10 8.67 4.22
C VAL A 73 -1.37 9.96 3.87
N LYS A 74 -2.05 10.85 3.16
CA LYS A 74 -1.52 12.15 2.77
C LYS A 74 -1.34 13.04 3.99
N SER A 75 -0.12 13.57 4.15
CA SER A 75 0.28 14.36 5.34
C SER A 75 -0.21 15.80 5.30
N SER A 76 -0.36 16.36 4.10
CA SER A 76 -0.66 17.77 3.86
C SER A 76 -1.37 17.98 2.52
N ASP A 77 -2.13 19.06 2.41
CA ASP A 77 -2.76 19.48 1.17
C ASP A 77 -1.72 19.69 0.05
N GLN A 78 -2.03 19.26 -1.17
CA GLN A 78 -1.17 19.48 -2.34
C GLN A 78 -2.00 19.89 -3.54
N SER A 79 -1.59 20.98 -4.18
CA SER A 79 -2.27 21.54 -5.35
C SER A 79 -1.60 21.11 -6.64
N PHE A 80 -2.44 20.88 -7.65
CA PHE A 80 -2.06 20.48 -9.00
C PHE A 80 -2.78 21.41 -9.98
N SER A 81 -2.04 22.01 -10.90
CA SER A 81 -2.58 22.88 -11.96
C SER A 81 -2.20 22.42 -13.37
N SER A 82 -1.49 21.30 -13.46
CA SER A 82 -1.04 20.71 -14.72
C SER A 82 -2.10 19.78 -15.29
N THR A 83 -2.12 19.65 -16.62
CA THR A 83 -2.87 18.61 -17.34
C THR A 83 -2.02 17.36 -17.60
N SER A 84 -0.80 17.31 -17.08
CA SER A 84 0.06 16.12 -17.11
C SER A 84 0.01 15.39 -15.77
N ASP A 85 0.14 14.07 -15.82
CA ASP A 85 0.14 13.21 -14.63
C ASP A 85 1.24 13.60 -13.65
N SER A 86 0.87 13.68 -12.39
CA SER A 86 1.78 13.96 -11.30
C SER A 86 1.51 13.02 -10.14
N GLY A 87 2.53 12.29 -9.72
CA GLY A 87 2.43 11.35 -8.60
C GLY A 87 2.28 12.06 -7.26
N ILE A 88 1.43 11.51 -6.40
CA ILE A 88 1.30 11.92 -5.00
C ILE A 88 2.22 11.02 -4.18
N SER A 89 3.42 11.52 -3.81
CA SER A 89 4.43 10.74 -3.08
C SER A 89 3.90 10.08 -1.81
N ASP A 90 3.03 10.78 -1.08
CA ASP A 90 2.44 10.30 0.18
C ASP A 90 1.42 9.18 -0.02
N LEU A 91 0.91 8.99 -1.23
CA LEU A 91 -0.11 7.98 -1.58
C LEU A 91 0.52 6.89 -2.44
N SER A 92 1.50 6.21 -1.85
CA SER A 92 2.21 5.08 -2.45
C SER A 92 2.41 3.99 -1.41
N VAL A 93 2.03 2.76 -1.75
CA VAL A 93 2.18 1.59 -0.90
C VAL A 93 3.00 0.50 -1.60
N PRO A 94 4.00 -0.10 -0.93
CA PRO A 94 4.77 -1.19 -1.51
C PRO A 94 3.93 -2.46 -1.52
N VAL A 95 3.86 -3.14 -2.67
CA VAL A 95 3.15 -4.40 -2.86
C VAL A 95 4.11 -5.50 -3.25
N ALA A 96 3.92 -6.68 -2.67
CA ALA A 96 4.77 -7.84 -2.86
C ALA A 96 4.42 -8.56 -4.17
N ALA A 97 5.42 -9.24 -4.75
CA ALA A 97 5.22 -10.13 -5.88
C ALA A 97 4.25 -11.26 -5.52
N ASN A 98 3.59 -11.83 -6.54
CA ASN A 98 2.71 -13.00 -6.45
C ASN A 98 1.63 -12.88 -5.36
N SER A 99 1.15 -11.66 -5.13
CA SER A 99 0.23 -11.35 -4.04
C SER A 99 -1.09 -10.79 -4.58
N GLN A 100 -2.17 -10.95 -3.82
CA GLN A 100 -3.46 -10.35 -4.12
C GLN A 100 -3.91 -9.43 -2.98
N TYR A 101 -4.53 -8.31 -3.34
CA TYR A 101 -4.98 -7.30 -2.38
C TYR A 101 -6.43 -6.89 -2.63
N VAL A 102 -7.18 -6.67 -1.55
CA VAL A 102 -8.39 -5.84 -1.58
C VAL A 102 -7.94 -4.38 -1.47
N LEU A 103 -8.46 -3.54 -2.34
CA LEU A 103 -8.10 -2.14 -2.44
C LEU A 103 -9.24 -1.23 -1.99
N GLU A 104 -8.89 -0.22 -1.20
CA GLU A 104 -9.72 0.94 -0.93
C GLU A 104 -8.86 2.21 -1.01
N CYS A 105 -9.34 3.23 -1.69
CA CYS A 105 -8.69 4.53 -1.81
C CYS A 105 -9.72 5.62 -1.63
N PHE A 106 -9.34 6.66 -0.89
CA PHE A 106 -10.14 7.85 -0.61
C PHE A 106 -9.35 9.08 -1.00
N LEU A 107 -9.85 9.85 -1.95
CA LEU A 107 -9.28 11.13 -2.35
C LEU A 107 -10.24 12.24 -1.93
N GLY A 108 -9.82 13.04 -0.95
CA GLY A 108 -10.46 14.32 -0.68
C GLY A 108 -9.90 15.36 -1.64
N ALA A 109 -10.77 16.10 -2.34
CA ALA A 109 -10.34 17.08 -3.32
C ALA A 109 -11.18 18.36 -3.24
N THR A 110 -10.56 19.50 -3.52
CA THR A 110 -11.23 20.78 -3.80
C THR A 110 -10.70 21.34 -5.11
N CYS A 111 -11.46 22.20 -5.78
CA CYS A 111 -10.97 22.95 -6.94
C CYS A 111 -11.17 24.45 -6.76
N ALA A 112 -10.35 25.27 -7.43
CA ALA A 112 -10.41 26.73 -7.30
C ALA A 112 -11.74 27.32 -7.80
N ASN A 113 -12.31 26.74 -8.86
CA ASN A 113 -13.59 27.14 -9.45
C ASN A 113 -14.57 25.99 -9.43
N SER A 114 -15.85 26.24 -9.17
CA SER A 114 -16.89 25.22 -9.28
C SER A 114 -16.87 24.59 -10.67
N GLY A 115 -16.91 23.25 -10.76
CA GLY A 115 -17.13 22.59 -12.04
C GLY A 115 -15.95 21.83 -12.65
N SER A 116 -14.83 21.65 -11.93
CA SER A 116 -13.63 21.02 -12.51
C SER A 116 -13.66 19.50 -12.36
N PHE A 117 -12.95 18.75 -13.21
CA PHE A 117 -12.74 17.33 -12.98
C PHE A 117 -11.31 17.03 -12.53
N LEU A 118 -11.23 16.23 -11.47
CA LEU A 118 -10.03 15.51 -11.08
C LEU A 118 -9.88 14.29 -11.98
N ASP A 119 -8.85 14.32 -12.81
CA ASP A 119 -8.36 13.13 -13.48
C ASP A 119 -7.34 12.46 -12.57
N PHE A 120 -7.48 11.15 -12.42
CA PHE A 120 -6.54 10.35 -11.63
C PHE A 120 -6.27 9.02 -12.31
N ASP A 121 -5.06 8.53 -12.10
CA ASP A 121 -4.61 7.24 -12.54
C ASP A 121 -3.85 6.51 -11.44
N PHE A 122 -3.78 5.20 -11.58
CA PHE A 122 -3.03 4.35 -10.66
C PHE A 122 -1.80 3.81 -11.36
N VAL A 123 -0.66 3.99 -10.73
CA VAL A 123 0.58 3.31 -11.10
C VAL A 123 0.58 1.98 -10.38
N ILE A 124 0.69 0.90 -11.14
CA ILE A 124 0.76 -0.47 -10.62
C ILE A 124 2.09 -1.11 -11.03
N PRO A 125 2.59 -2.11 -10.29
CA PRO A 125 3.79 -2.85 -10.69
C PRO A 125 3.64 -3.48 -12.07
N SER A 126 4.77 -3.71 -12.75
CA SER A 126 4.75 -4.42 -14.03
C SER A 126 4.14 -5.81 -13.89
N ASN A 127 3.35 -6.22 -14.88
CA ASN A 127 2.60 -7.49 -14.87
C ASN A 127 1.56 -7.62 -13.73
N ALA A 128 1.18 -6.53 -13.08
CA ALA A 128 0.02 -6.50 -12.20
C ALA A 128 -1.28 -6.24 -13.00
N ASN A 129 -2.39 -6.71 -12.44
CA ASN A 129 -3.74 -6.41 -12.91
C ASN A 129 -4.52 -5.76 -11.78
N VAL A 130 -5.32 -4.74 -12.10
CA VAL A 130 -6.20 -4.12 -11.12
C VAL A 130 -7.64 -4.08 -11.66
N TYR A 131 -8.59 -4.27 -10.76
CA TYR A 131 -10.02 -4.17 -11.00
C TYR A 131 -10.57 -3.12 -10.06
N LEU A 132 -11.11 -2.03 -10.59
CA LEU A 132 -11.54 -0.89 -9.80
C LEU A 132 -13.01 -0.58 -10.03
N VAL A 133 -13.64 -0.04 -9.00
CA VAL A 133 -14.97 0.58 -9.02
C VAL A 133 -14.83 1.92 -8.30
N THR A 134 -15.25 2.99 -8.95
CA THR A 134 -15.34 4.32 -8.36
C THR A 134 -16.75 4.60 -7.89
N ASN A 135 -16.86 5.10 -6.66
CA ASN A 135 -18.04 5.78 -6.17
C ASN A 135 -17.66 7.24 -5.89
N HIS A 136 -18.49 8.16 -6.37
CA HIS A 136 -18.26 9.59 -6.26
C HIS A 136 -19.53 10.19 -5.66
N SER A 137 -19.36 10.95 -4.58
CA SER A 137 -20.42 11.79 -4.03
C SER A 137 -20.09 13.25 -4.32
N ALA A 138 -20.64 13.77 -5.41
CA ALA A 138 -20.89 15.20 -5.49
C ALA A 138 -22.39 15.44 -5.36
N SER A 139 -22.76 16.65 -4.96
CA SER A 139 -24.13 17.02 -4.64
C SER A 139 -25.13 16.92 -5.79
N ASP A 140 -24.75 16.64 -7.06
CA ASP A 140 -25.71 16.69 -8.18
C ASP A 140 -25.57 15.70 -9.35
N GLU A 141 -24.59 14.79 -9.44
CA GLU A 141 -24.57 13.81 -10.56
C GLU A 141 -24.12 12.41 -10.15
N GLY A 142 -24.85 11.42 -10.67
CA GLY A 142 -24.88 10.03 -10.22
C GLY A 142 -23.57 9.22 -10.35
N PRO A 143 -23.54 8.01 -9.77
CA PRO A 143 -22.33 7.20 -9.65
C PRO A 143 -21.81 6.75 -11.02
N VAL A 144 -20.59 7.17 -11.38
CA VAL A 144 -19.87 6.64 -12.53
C VAL A 144 -19.23 5.31 -12.12
N ASN A 145 -19.97 4.22 -12.25
CA ASN A 145 -19.46 2.86 -12.09
C ASN A 145 -18.62 2.47 -13.32
N LYS A 146 -17.37 2.95 -13.42
CA LYS A 146 -16.42 2.43 -14.41
C LYS A 146 -15.69 1.22 -13.81
N ALA A 147 -16.11 0.02 -14.23
CA ALA A 147 -15.33 -1.20 -14.01
C ALA A 147 -14.26 -1.31 -15.09
N ALA A 148 -12.99 -1.08 -14.74
CA ALA A 148 -11.86 -1.25 -15.65
C ALA A 148 -10.99 -2.42 -15.19
N ARG A 149 -10.78 -3.41 -16.07
CA ARG A 149 -9.73 -4.42 -15.96
C ARG A 149 -8.63 -4.00 -16.92
N GLN A 150 -7.49 -3.55 -16.43
CA GLN A 150 -6.38 -3.15 -17.31
C GLN A 150 -5.02 -3.55 -16.76
N THR A 151 -4.14 -3.87 -17.71
CA THR A 151 -2.69 -3.98 -17.56
C THR A 151 -2.10 -2.60 -17.88
N GLY A 152 -1.92 -1.72 -16.89
CA GLY A 152 -1.37 -0.37 -17.08
C GLY A 152 -2.09 0.73 -16.31
N ALA A 153 -1.81 1.99 -16.66
CA ALA A 153 -2.42 3.17 -16.04
C ALA A 153 -3.91 3.28 -16.39
N ILE A 154 -4.77 3.41 -15.38
CA ILE A 154 -6.22 3.55 -15.55
C ILE A 154 -6.61 5.00 -15.33
N ALA A 155 -6.89 5.74 -16.39
CA ALA A 155 -7.41 7.10 -16.27
C ALA A 155 -8.90 7.08 -15.89
N MET A 156 -9.23 7.69 -14.75
CA MET A 156 -10.58 7.94 -14.27
C MET A 156 -10.75 9.43 -14.00
N SER A 157 -11.99 9.92 -14.10
CA SER A 157 -12.31 11.33 -13.86
C SER A 157 -13.44 11.43 -12.86
N ALA A 158 -13.34 12.36 -11.93
CA ALA A 158 -14.39 12.67 -10.96
C ALA A 158 -14.61 14.17 -10.90
N TRP A 159 -15.86 14.59 -10.74
CA TRP A 159 -16.18 16.00 -10.59
C TRP A 159 -15.80 16.50 -9.19
N VAL A 160 -15.28 17.73 -9.11
CA VAL A 160 -14.82 18.33 -7.86
C VAL A 160 -15.43 19.73 -7.71
N GLN A 161 -15.78 20.06 -6.48
CA GLN A 161 -16.30 21.37 -6.08
C GLN A 161 -15.28 22.18 -5.28
N SER A 162 -15.49 23.50 -5.23
CA SER A 162 -14.71 24.39 -4.36
C SER A 162 -14.99 24.16 -2.88
N SER A 163 -16.21 23.71 -2.53
CA SER A 163 -16.60 23.31 -1.17
C SER A 163 -16.02 21.97 -0.72
N GLY A 164 -15.48 21.18 -1.64
CA GLY A 164 -14.91 19.86 -1.37
C GLY A 164 -15.72 18.72 -1.98
N SER A 165 -15.02 17.66 -2.32
CA SER A 165 -15.56 16.42 -2.88
C SER A 165 -14.74 15.24 -2.39
N VAL A 166 -15.37 14.09 -2.30
CA VAL A 166 -14.70 12.83 -1.94
C VAL A 166 -14.90 11.84 -3.07
N VAL A 167 -13.78 11.29 -3.54
CA VAL A 167 -13.76 10.18 -4.49
C VAL A 167 -13.36 8.93 -3.73
N GLN A 168 -14.24 7.93 -3.74
CA GLN A 168 -13.96 6.63 -3.16
C GLN A 168 -13.71 5.62 -4.27
N ILE A 169 -12.60 4.92 -4.20
CA ILE A 169 -12.24 3.86 -5.14
C ILE A 169 -12.11 2.55 -4.36
N ARG A 170 -12.71 1.49 -4.87
CA ARG A 170 -12.64 0.14 -4.29
C ARG A 170 -12.28 -0.86 -5.37
N GLY A 171 -11.65 -1.97 -4.99
CA GLY A 171 -11.25 -2.93 -6.00
C GLY A 171 -10.40 -4.09 -5.51
N PHE A 172 -9.77 -4.74 -6.49
CA PHE A 172 -8.80 -5.81 -6.26
C PHE A 172 -7.54 -5.54 -7.08
N LEU A 173 -6.38 -5.81 -6.49
CA LEU A 173 -5.09 -5.76 -7.14
C LEU A 173 -4.48 -7.16 -7.12
N GLN A 174 -4.10 -7.68 -8.28
CA GLN A 174 -3.35 -8.92 -8.43
C GLN A 174 -1.95 -8.58 -8.94
N VAL A 175 -0.93 -8.83 -8.13
CA VAL A 175 0.47 -8.55 -8.46
C VAL A 175 1.12 -9.82 -9.02
N GLY A 176 1.73 -9.71 -10.20
CA GLY A 176 2.47 -10.80 -10.84
C GLY A 176 3.84 -11.04 -10.20
N ALA A 177 4.79 -11.56 -10.98
CA ALA A 177 6.11 -11.95 -10.48
C ALA A 177 6.98 -10.79 -9.94
N ASN A 178 6.63 -9.54 -10.25
CA ASN A 178 7.41 -8.37 -9.88
C ASN A 178 6.70 -7.59 -8.76
N SER A 179 7.41 -7.40 -7.64
CA SER A 179 7.00 -6.44 -6.61
C SER A 179 7.13 -5.00 -7.13
N GLY A 180 6.49 -4.06 -6.45
CA GLY A 180 6.62 -2.64 -6.79
C GLY A 180 5.75 -1.78 -5.88
N ASN A 181 5.39 -0.59 -6.36
CA ASN A 181 4.46 0.28 -5.64
C ASN A 181 3.12 0.32 -6.34
N PHE A 182 2.07 0.40 -5.55
CA PHE A 182 0.77 0.90 -5.98
C PHE A 182 0.67 2.36 -5.54
N SER A 183 0.51 3.29 -6.49
CA SER A 183 0.43 4.72 -6.18
C SER A 183 -0.61 5.46 -7.01
N VAL A 184 -1.00 6.63 -6.54
CA VAL A 184 -1.95 7.52 -7.22
C VAL A 184 -1.21 8.64 -7.92
N ASN A 185 -1.57 8.85 -9.17
CA ASN A 185 -1.25 10.02 -9.95
C ASN A 185 -2.52 10.85 -10.15
N VAL A 186 -2.37 12.16 -10.24
CA VAL A 186 -3.47 13.08 -10.47
C VAL A 186 -3.07 14.15 -11.48
N ARG A 187 -4.08 14.70 -12.16
CA ARG A 187 -3.96 15.89 -13.00
C ARG A 187 -5.28 16.64 -13.02
N THR A 188 -5.23 17.88 -13.47
CA THR A 188 -6.43 18.64 -13.82
C THR A 188 -6.83 18.29 -15.24
N ASN A 189 -8.12 18.11 -15.52
CA ASN A 189 -8.58 17.90 -16.90
C ASN A 189 -8.75 19.21 -17.69
N THR A 190 -8.70 20.35 -17.00
CA THR A 190 -8.99 21.67 -17.55
C THR A 190 -7.80 22.59 -17.34
N SER A 191 -7.20 23.06 -18.44
CA SER A 191 -6.08 24.00 -18.38
C SER A 191 -6.46 25.27 -17.60
N GLY A 192 -5.56 25.73 -16.71
CA GLY A 192 -5.78 26.91 -15.89
C GLY A 192 -6.64 26.68 -14.63
N GLN A 193 -7.13 25.45 -14.40
CA GLN A 193 -7.73 25.07 -13.13
C GLN A 193 -6.68 24.57 -12.15
N THR A 194 -6.96 24.70 -10.87
CA THR A 194 -6.17 24.10 -9.79
C THR A 194 -7.04 23.19 -8.97
N ILE A 195 -6.59 21.96 -8.77
CA ILE A 195 -7.20 20.97 -7.88
C ILE A 195 -6.26 20.74 -6.70
N THR A 196 -6.80 20.75 -5.50
CA THR A 196 -6.06 20.47 -4.27
C THR A 196 -6.51 19.13 -3.73
N ILE A 197 -5.59 18.17 -3.65
CA ILE A 197 -5.80 16.92 -2.93
C ILE A 197 -5.53 17.17 -1.45
N LYS A 198 -6.50 16.84 -0.61
CA LYS A 198 -6.51 17.15 0.81
C LYS A 198 -5.65 16.18 1.61
N ALA A 199 -5.08 16.69 2.70
CA ALA A 199 -4.56 15.86 3.78
C ALA A 199 -5.62 14.82 4.20
N LEU A 200 -5.16 13.68 4.73
CA LEU A 200 -5.99 12.53 5.10
C LEU A 200 -6.65 11.78 3.93
N SER A 201 -6.42 12.18 2.68
CA SER A 201 -6.58 11.26 1.55
C SER A 201 -5.73 10.02 1.80
N ALA A 202 -6.19 8.85 1.40
CA ALA A 202 -5.56 7.59 1.83
C ALA A 202 -5.71 6.46 0.81
N ILE A 203 -4.74 5.55 0.81
CA ILE A 203 -4.80 4.23 0.17
C ILE A 203 -4.71 3.19 1.26
N ARG A 204 -5.54 2.14 1.16
CA ARG A 204 -5.50 0.94 1.98
C ARG A 204 -5.53 -0.28 1.08
N LEU A 205 -4.53 -1.15 1.20
CA LEU A 205 -4.49 -2.45 0.56
C LEU A 205 -4.44 -3.55 1.62
N ARG A 206 -5.39 -4.48 1.61
CA ARG A 206 -5.34 -5.66 2.47
C ARG A 206 -4.84 -6.85 1.67
N LYS A 207 -3.73 -7.47 2.09
CA LYS A 207 -3.25 -8.70 1.44
C LYS A 207 -4.20 -9.87 1.71
N VAL A 208 -4.61 -10.59 0.68
CA VAL A 208 -5.51 -11.76 0.72
C VAL A 208 -4.76 -13.06 0.42
N ILE A 209 -3.80 -13.00 -0.51
CA ILE A 209 -2.92 -14.10 -0.93
C ILE A 209 -1.50 -13.57 -0.94
#